data_AF-A0A183JH22-F1
#
_entry.id   AF-A0A183JH22-F1
#
_cell.length_a   1.000
_cell.length_b   1.000
_cell.length_c   1.000
_cell.angle_alpha   90.00
_cell.angle_beta   90.00
_cell.angle_gamma   90.00
#
_symmetry.space_group_name_H-M   'P 1'
#
loop_
_entity.id
_entity.type
_entity.pdbx_description
1 polymer ?
#
loop_
_entity_poly.entity_id
_entity_poly.type
_entity_poly.pdbx_seq_one_letter_code
_entity_poly.pdbx_strand_id
1 'polypeptide(L)'
;MYFNTKDLDMPYKNLITATHLLTLKDVFLNRDQACTLASQLLAGNHLGRLLSLPKPAILWPIALWTGKQIFGLILSPHPSTGIKVNLRVPTKSMYSSKGSEMCPNDGFVLIQNSELLAGCVDKKLLGGGSKSSIFYTLLRDYGREACADAMWRLGRIALFFLAHRGFSIGLGEVMPSSDLVASKTAVISRGFATCDDYINQYQMNTLVCNPGCSMEDTLERRDSNSCGPNVSIPLSSKAEQTLLDWIPVDSLLSTVHLNTTSNISQELSKIRDEAGAACKRQLHPSNSPLVMAQSGSKGSFLNISQMIACVGQQVIGGKRVPDVINGRSLVHFPPGSRTPEAKGFVGNSFYSGLSPSEFFFHAMSGREGLTDTAVKTADTGYMQRRLVKFLEDLAVAYDDTVRDSRGDIIQFRYGSDGLDPLEMETDTFPVNFIKEMEHIRTSYDCPHEVGMSAEELELAVEVVFQLDAFRHLDSRLCSAIKLVLFHTVVAHNGFS
;
A
#
# COMPACT_ATOMS: atom_id res chain seq x y z
N MET A 1 -6.95 20.91 -1.26
CA MET A 1 -6.54 20.48 0.10
C MET A 1 -6.29 18.99 0.04
N TYR A 2 -5.05 18.55 -0.20
CA TYR A 2 -4.70 17.17 0.11
C TYR A 2 -4.88 17.04 1.62
N PHE A 3 -5.86 16.25 2.06
CA PHE A 3 -5.79 15.69 3.40
C PHE A 3 -4.58 14.76 3.40
N ASN A 4 -3.38 15.32 3.57
CA ASN A 4 -2.21 14.54 3.92
C ASN A 4 -2.47 14.10 5.35
N THR A 5 -3.16 12.96 5.51
CA THR A 5 -3.67 12.43 6.79
C THR A 5 -2.55 12.03 7.77
N LYS A 6 -1.31 12.47 7.53
CA LYS A 6 -0.18 12.25 8.41
C LYS A 6 -0.29 13.02 9.74
N ASP A 7 -1.07 14.10 9.79
CA ASP A 7 -1.13 14.98 10.97
C ASP A 7 -2.36 14.76 11.89
N LEU A 8 -3.26 13.80 11.58
CA LEU A 8 -4.42 13.42 12.40
C LEU A 8 -4.23 12.05 13.06
N ASP A 9 -3.15 11.89 13.82
CA ASP A 9 -2.45 10.61 13.90
C ASP A 9 -2.94 9.59 14.96
N MET A 10 -3.96 9.92 15.77
CA MET A 10 -4.48 9.03 16.85
C MET A 10 -5.93 8.57 16.63
N PRO A 11 -6.94 9.45 16.46
CA PRO A 11 -8.31 9.01 16.20
C PRO A 11 -8.43 8.27 14.87
N TYR A 12 -7.60 8.62 13.88
CA TYR A 12 -7.60 8.01 12.56
C TYR A 12 -7.13 6.54 12.56
N LYS A 13 -6.21 6.15 13.45
CA LYS A 13 -5.72 4.76 13.54
C LYS A 13 -6.78 3.84 14.12
N ASN A 14 -7.45 4.27 15.20
CA ASN A 14 -8.57 3.54 15.78
C ASN A 14 -9.75 3.45 14.81
N LEU A 15 -10.00 4.51 14.05
CA LEU A 15 -10.99 4.54 12.97
C LEU A 15 -10.72 3.43 11.93
N ILE A 16 -9.50 3.33 11.40
CA ILE A 16 -9.14 2.28 10.44
C ILE A 16 -9.37 0.88 11.03
N THR A 17 -8.87 0.60 12.23
CA THR A 17 -9.04 -0.71 12.87
C THR A 17 -10.53 -1.02 13.07
N ALA A 18 -11.31 -0.05 13.54
CA ALA A 18 -12.73 -0.20 13.79
C ALA A 18 -13.52 -0.47 12.51
N THR A 19 -13.27 0.28 11.44
CA THR A 19 -13.94 0.07 10.17
C THR A 19 -13.54 -1.27 9.54
N HIS A 20 -12.27 -1.65 9.65
CA HIS A 20 -11.82 -2.96 9.20
C HIS A 20 -12.56 -4.08 9.94
N LEU A 21 -12.60 -4.04 11.27
CA LEU A 21 -13.35 -5.00 12.10
C LEU A 21 -14.84 -5.00 11.79
N LEU A 22 -15.46 -3.83 11.60
CA LEU A 22 -16.88 -3.73 11.26
C LEU A 22 -17.19 -4.38 9.92
N THR A 23 -16.28 -4.27 8.94
CA THR A 23 -16.51 -4.73 7.57
C THR A 23 -16.08 -6.17 7.31
N LEU A 24 -15.62 -6.92 8.31
CA LEU A 24 -15.33 -8.36 8.17
C LEU A 24 -16.59 -9.17 7.81
N LYS A 25 -16.42 -10.31 7.13
CA LYS A 25 -17.52 -11.21 6.72
C LYS A 25 -18.26 -11.87 7.91
N ASP A 26 -17.56 -12.07 9.02
CA ASP A 26 -18.02 -12.78 10.21
C ASP A 26 -18.74 -11.87 11.23
N VAL A 27 -18.96 -10.59 10.89
CA VAL A 27 -19.66 -9.64 11.76
C VAL A 27 -21.14 -9.57 11.43
N PHE A 28 -21.93 -10.13 12.35
CA PHE A 28 -23.38 -10.08 12.34
C PHE A 28 -23.90 -9.23 13.51
N LEU A 29 -24.92 -8.43 13.24
CA LEU A 29 -25.52 -7.50 14.16
C LEU A 29 -27.01 -7.81 14.29
N ASN A 30 -27.46 -7.92 15.54
CA ASN A 30 -28.90 -8.00 15.83
C ASN A 30 -29.57 -6.67 15.51
N ARG A 31 -30.91 -6.69 15.37
CA ARG A 31 -31.69 -5.47 15.12
C ARG A 31 -31.36 -4.34 16.09
N ASP A 32 -31.24 -4.62 17.38
CA ASP A 32 -30.96 -3.60 18.40
C ASP A 32 -29.57 -2.98 18.22
N GLN A 33 -28.56 -3.81 17.92
CA GLN A 33 -27.20 -3.34 17.66
C GLN A 33 -27.13 -2.51 16.37
N ALA A 34 -27.78 -2.96 15.30
CA ALA A 34 -27.88 -2.26 14.03
C ALA A 34 -28.60 -0.91 14.19
N CYS A 35 -29.74 -0.87 14.88
CA CYS A 35 -30.47 0.35 15.22
C CYS A 35 -29.61 1.30 16.05
N THR A 36 -28.90 0.80 17.05
CA THR A 36 -28.04 1.61 17.92
C THR A 36 -26.89 2.23 17.13
N LEU A 37 -26.24 1.47 16.24
CA LEU A 37 -25.20 1.99 15.36
C LEU A 37 -25.75 3.03 14.39
N ALA A 38 -26.89 2.75 13.75
CA ALA A 38 -27.55 3.67 12.84
C ALA A 38 -28.00 4.97 13.54
N SER A 39 -28.43 4.90 14.80
CA SER A 39 -28.80 6.07 15.60
C SER A 39 -27.65 7.05 15.79
N GLN A 40 -26.39 6.60 15.69
CA GLN A 40 -25.22 7.49 15.73
C GLN A 40 -25.15 8.42 14.52
N LEU A 41 -25.89 8.15 13.45
CA LEU A 41 -26.01 9.04 12.29
C LEU A 41 -27.00 10.18 12.52
N LEU A 42 -27.93 10.04 13.46
CA LEU A 42 -29.00 11.01 13.75
C LEU A 42 -28.48 12.22 14.55
N ALA A 43 -27.46 12.92 14.04
CA ALA A 43 -27.17 14.27 14.51
C ALA A 43 -26.63 15.18 13.39
N GLY A 44 -26.42 16.45 13.71
CA GLY A 44 -25.97 17.45 12.75
C GLY A 44 -26.99 17.62 11.62
N ASN A 45 -26.49 17.62 10.37
CA ASN A 45 -27.28 17.84 9.15
C ASN A 45 -28.32 16.73 8.85
N HIS A 46 -28.27 15.63 9.59
CA HIS A 46 -29.20 14.51 9.46
C HIS A 46 -30.38 14.57 10.45
N LEU A 47 -30.43 15.57 11.33
CA LEU A 47 -31.53 15.72 12.29
C LEU A 47 -32.87 15.89 11.54
N GLY A 48 -33.88 15.10 11.91
CA GLY A 48 -35.22 15.17 11.31
C GLY A 48 -35.37 14.50 9.94
N ARG A 49 -34.31 13.88 9.39
CA ARG A 49 -34.40 13.09 8.15
C ARG A 49 -34.70 11.63 8.47
N LEU A 50 -35.53 11.00 7.64
CA LEU A 50 -35.90 9.60 7.81
C LEU A 50 -34.69 8.69 7.51
N LEU A 51 -34.21 7.99 8.52
CA LEU A 51 -33.19 6.95 8.41
C LEU A 51 -33.88 5.59 8.29
N SER A 52 -33.68 4.92 7.16
CA SER A 52 -34.20 3.57 6.95
C SER A 52 -33.05 2.58 7.04
N LEU A 53 -33.19 1.56 7.90
CA LEU A 53 -32.27 0.44 7.90
C LEU A 53 -32.50 -0.41 6.64
N PRO A 54 -31.44 -0.93 6.00
CA PRO A 54 -31.60 -1.84 4.87
C PRO A 54 -32.27 -3.14 5.31
N LYS A 55 -32.81 -3.89 4.35
CA LYS A 55 -33.32 -5.24 4.61
C LYS A 55 -32.19 -6.11 5.20
N PRO A 56 -32.42 -6.89 6.28
CA PRO A 56 -31.38 -7.72 6.87
C PRO A 56 -30.84 -8.71 5.83
N ALA A 57 -29.51 -8.91 5.84
CA ALA A 57 -28.84 -9.84 4.93
C ALA A 57 -29.25 -11.30 5.20
N ILE A 58 -29.48 -11.66 6.47
CA ILE A 58 -29.97 -12.96 6.88
C ILE A 58 -31.35 -12.77 7.50
N LEU A 59 -32.36 -13.46 6.98
CA LEU A 59 -33.74 -13.37 7.47
C LEU A 59 -34.10 -14.49 8.45
N TRP A 60 -33.52 -15.66 8.27
CA TRP A 60 -33.83 -16.87 9.04
C TRP A 60 -32.52 -17.54 9.49
N PRO A 61 -32.41 -18.07 10.73
CA PRO A 61 -33.47 -18.20 11.75
C PRO A 61 -33.79 -16.90 12.50
N ILE A 62 -32.88 -15.92 12.49
CA ILE A 62 -33.05 -14.61 13.12
C ILE A 62 -32.65 -13.55 12.08
N ALA A 63 -33.33 -12.41 12.09
CA ALA A 63 -32.97 -11.26 11.27
C ALA A 63 -31.62 -10.68 11.72
N LEU A 64 -30.59 -10.81 10.89
CA LEU A 64 -29.24 -10.31 11.14
C LEU A 64 -28.77 -9.38 10.02
N TRP A 65 -28.11 -8.31 10.42
CA TRP A 65 -27.46 -7.35 9.52
C TRP A 65 -25.96 -7.59 9.51
N THR A 66 -25.31 -7.36 8.38
CA THR A 66 -23.84 -7.38 8.31
C THR A 66 -23.27 -5.99 8.58
N GLY A 67 -22.05 -5.92 9.08
CA GLY A 67 -21.39 -4.62 9.24
C GLY A 67 -21.11 -3.92 7.89
N LYS A 68 -21.04 -4.67 6.78
CA LYS A 68 -20.99 -4.12 5.41
C LYS A 68 -22.27 -3.35 5.05
N GLN A 69 -23.44 -3.83 5.46
CA GLN A 69 -24.70 -3.09 5.29
C GLN A 69 -24.72 -1.79 6.10
N ILE A 70 -24.21 -1.82 7.34
CA ILE A 70 -24.08 -0.62 8.16
C ILE A 70 -23.08 0.37 7.55
N PHE A 71 -22.01 -0.13 6.91
CA PHE A 71 -21.06 0.72 6.20
C PHE A 71 -21.72 1.45 5.01
N GLY A 72 -22.68 0.83 4.31
CA GLY A 72 -23.46 1.50 3.27
C GLY A 72 -24.18 2.76 3.75
N LEU A 73 -24.70 2.74 4.98
CA LEU A 73 -25.36 3.91 5.61
C LEU A 73 -24.39 5.07 5.87
N ILE A 74 -23.08 4.81 5.95
CA ILE A 74 -22.05 5.85 6.08
C ILE A 74 -21.88 6.59 4.74
N LEU A 75 -21.99 5.88 3.62
CA LEU A 75 -21.86 6.48 2.29
C LEU A 75 -23.15 7.16 1.85
N SER A 76 -24.28 6.47 1.97
CA SER A 76 -25.61 6.99 1.61
C SER A 76 -26.63 6.64 2.72
N PRO A 77 -26.86 7.56 3.68
CA PRO A 77 -27.77 7.30 4.80
C PRO A 77 -29.25 7.41 4.44
N HIS A 78 -29.61 8.16 3.40
CA HIS A 78 -31.00 8.42 3.04
C HIS A 78 -31.29 7.98 1.59
N PRO A 79 -32.47 7.42 1.30
CA PRO A 79 -32.85 7.16 -0.10
C PRO A 79 -32.89 8.44 -0.97
N SER A 80 -33.06 9.61 -0.34
CA SER A 80 -33.02 10.92 -1.01
C SER A 80 -31.61 11.43 -1.28
N THR A 81 -30.56 10.84 -0.69
CA THR A 81 -29.18 11.21 -1.03
C THR A 81 -28.83 10.57 -2.37
N GLY A 82 -28.75 11.39 -3.43
CA GLY A 82 -28.34 10.97 -4.79
C GLY A 82 -26.86 10.58 -4.91
N ILE A 83 -26.21 10.19 -3.81
CA ILE A 83 -24.80 9.83 -3.75
C ILE A 83 -24.67 8.33 -4.06
N LYS A 84 -24.12 8.02 -5.25
CA LYS A 84 -23.81 6.67 -5.72
C LYS A 84 -22.30 6.53 -5.91
N VAL A 85 -21.61 5.95 -4.93
CA VAL A 85 -20.17 5.69 -5.03
C VAL A 85 -19.96 4.30 -5.61
N ASN A 86 -19.10 4.20 -6.62
CA ASN A 86 -18.72 2.96 -7.28
C ASN A 86 -17.20 2.80 -7.25
N LEU A 87 -16.70 1.71 -6.65
CA LEU A 87 -15.27 1.47 -6.46
C LEU A 87 -14.93 -0.02 -6.51
N ARG A 88 -13.83 -0.33 -7.21
CA ARG A 88 -13.21 -1.66 -7.27
C ARG A 88 -11.74 -1.56 -6.94
N VAL A 89 -11.33 -2.14 -5.82
CA VAL A 89 -9.94 -2.02 -5.36
C VAL A 89 -9.45 -3.32 -4.74
N PRO A 90 -8.32 -3.89 -5.22
CA PRO A 90 -7.67 -4.99 -4.51
C PRO A 90 -6.95 -4.47 -3.26
N THR A 91 -7.17 -5.17 -2.14
CA THR A 91 -6.57 -4.93 -0.84
C THR A 91 -5.23 -5.68 -0.75
N LYS A 92 -4.10 -4.95 -0.73
CA LYS A 92 -2.76 -5.56 -0.80
C LYS A 92 -2.46 -6.57 0.33
N SER A 93 -3.08 -6.43 1.50
CA SER A 93 -2.80 -7.28 2.68
C SER A 93 -3.49 -8.64 2.65
N MET A 94 -4.62 -8.76 1.95
CA MET A 94 -5.48 -9.96 1.99
C MET A 94 -5.82 -10.53 0.61
N TYR A 95 -5.56 -9.80 -0.48
CA TYR A 95 -5.87 -10.27 -1.83
C TYR A 95 -5.01 -11.46 -2.24
N SER A 96 -5.66 -12.60 -2.52
CA SER A 96 -5.01 -13.87 -2.83
C SER A 96 -4.58 -13.99 -4.31
N SER A 97 -4.59 -12.90 -5.09
CA SER A 97 -4.42 -12.90 -6.57
C SER A 97 -5.40 -13.79 -7.36
N LYS A 98 -6.35 -14.44 -6.66
CA LYS A 98 -7.35 -15.38 -7.19
C LYS A 98 -8.74 -14.92 -6.76
N GLY A 99 -9.64 -14.81 -7.74
CA GLY A 99 -11.01 -14.34 -7.56
C GLY A 99 -11.06 -12.85 -7.30
N SER A 100 -11.56 -12.07 -8.27
CA SER A 100 -11.83 -10.64 -8.09
C SER A 100 -12.92 -10.46 -7.04
N GLU A 101 -14.18 -10.63 -7.40
CA GLU A 101 -15.31 -10.34 -6.52
C GLU A 101 -15.49 -11.39 -5.41
N MET A 102 -15.26 -12.66 -5.74
CA MET A 102 -15.41 -13.80 -4.82
C MET A 102 -14.08 -14.22 -4.19
N CYS A 103 -13.32 -13.26 -3.67
CA CYS A 103 -12.05 -13.57 -3.00
C CYS A 103 -12.30 -14.36 -1.70
N PRO A 104 -11.65 -15.53 -1.49
CA PRO A 104 -11.81 -16.33 -0.27
C PRO A 104 -11.50 -15.52 1.01
N ASN A 105 -10.47 -14.69 0.95
CA ASN A 105 -9.99 -13.89 2.08
C ASN A 105 -10.66 -12.51 2.19
N ASP A 106 -11.72 -12.24 1.43
CA ASP A 106 -12.39 -10.93 1.37
C ASP A 106 -11.42 -9.77 1.07
N GLY A 107 -10.40 -10.04 0.26
CA GLY A 107 -9.31 -9.11 -0.04
C GLY A 107 -9.56 -8.20 -1.25
N PHE A 108 -10.79 -8.18 -1.80
CA PHE A 108 -11.14 -7.35 -2.94
C PHE A 108 -12.37 -6.54 -2.60
N VAL A 109 -12.23 -5.23 -2.61
CA VAL A 109 -13.31 -4.32 -2.23
C VAL A 109 -14.13 -3.96 -3.45
N LEU A 110 -15.43 -4.23 -3.35
CA LEU A 110 -16.44 -3.91 -4.33
C LEU A 110 -17.52 -3.06 -3.65
N ILE A 111 -17.57 -1.79 -4.02
CA ILE A 111 -18.64 -0.87 -3.64
C ILE A 111 -19.42 -0.54 -4.91
N GLN A 112 -20.73 -0.78 -4.89
CA GLN A 112 -21.64 -0.46 -5.99
C GLN A 112 -22.83 0.32 -5.45
N ASN A 113 -23.16 1.45 -6.07
CA ASN A 113 -24.25 2.34 -5.67
C ASN A 113 -24.24 2.68 -4.17
N SER A 114 -23.05 2.95 -3.61
CA SER A 114 -22.81 3.22 -2.19
C SER A 114 -23.06 2.04 -1.24
N GLU A 115 -23.22 0.82 -1.76
CA GLU A 115 -23.31 -0.42 -0.97
C GLU A 115 -22.01 -1.21 -1.04
N LEU A 116 -21.50 -1.64 0.12
CA LEU A 116 -20.31 -2.48 0.21
C LEU A 116 -20.69 -3.95 0.05
N LEU A 117 -20.45 -4.51 -1.14
CA LEU A 117 -20.84 -5.89 -1.48
C LEU A 117 -19.79 -6.91 -1.05
N ALA A 118 -18.53 -6.62 -1.33
CA ALA A 118 -17.40 -7.49 -1.01
C ALA A 118 -16.21 -6.68 -0.52
N GLY A 119 -15.35 -7.32 0.26
CA GLY A 119 -14.11 -6.77 0.75
C GLY A 119 -14.17 -6.17 2.13
N CYS A 120 -12.99 -6.07 2.74
CA CYS A 120 -12.78 -5.36 4.00
C CYS A 120 -12.16 -3.99 3.74
N VAL A 121 -12.62 -2.98 4.46
CA VAL A 121 -12.11 -1.61 4.34
C VAL A 121 -10.78 -1.49 5.09
N ASP A 122 -9.76 -0.98 4.41
CA ASP A 122 -8.39 -0.87 4.91
C ASP A 122 -7.86 0.58 4.87
N LYS A 123 -6.60 0.77 5.30
CA LYS A 123 -5.91 2.06 5.18
C LYS A 123 -5.81 2.55 3.74
N LYS A 124 -5.79 1.69 2.72
CA LYS A 124 -5.71 2.12 1.31
C LYS A 124 -7.00 2.80 0.87
N LEU A 125 -8.15 2.32 1.35
CA LEU A 125 -9.46 2.90 1.04
C LEU A 125 -9.80 4.15 1.85
N LEU A 126 -9.41 4.20 3.12
CA LEU A 126 -9.70 5.35 3.99
C LEU A 126 -8.58 6.40 4.04
N GLY A 127 -7.34 6.02 3.71
CA GLY A 127 -6.14 6.84 3.90
C GLY A 127 -5.91 7.94 2.89
N GLY A 128 -5.36 9.06 3.37
CA GLY A 128 -5.10 10.28 2.60
C GLY A 128 -3.87 10.23 1.69
N GLY A 129 -3.63 9.10 1.03
CA GLY A 129 -2.49 8.95 0.12
C GLY A 129 -2.76 8.13 -1.13
N SER A 130 -3.97 7.59 -1.30
CA SER A 130 -4.36 6.83 -2.49
C SER A 130 -5.44 7.56 -3.27
N LYS A 131 -5.22 7.76 -4.58
CA LYS A 131 -6.27 8.20 -5.52
C LYS A 131 -7.42 7.18 -5.65
N SER A 132 -7.22 5.96 -5.13
CA SER A 132 -8.26 4.93 -5.01
C SER A 132 -9.07 5.01 -3.70
N SER A 133 -8.95 6.08 -2.92
CA SER A 133 -9.67 6.25 -1.66
C SER A 133 -11.15 6.56 -1.88
N ILE A 134 -11.99 6.11 -0.95
CA ILE A 134 -13.42 6.44 -0.91
C ILE A 134 -13.61 7.95 -0.75
N PHE A 135 -12.82 8.60 0.11
CA PHE A 135 -12.92 10.05 0.35
C PHE A 135 -12.44 10.87 -0.85
N TYR A 136 -11.44 10.39 -1.59
CA TYR A 136 -11.02 11.01 -2.85
C TYR A 136 -12.18 11.01 -3.86
N THR A 137 -12.86 9.86 -4.01
CA THR A 137 -13.98 9.72 -4.94
C THR A 137 -15.18 10.59 -4.53
N LEU A 138 -15.52 10.62 -3.24
CA LEU A 138 -16.55 11.51 -2.72
C LEU A 138 -16.22 12.99 -2.92
N LEU A 139 -14.97 13.38 -2.69
CA LEU A 139 -14.51 14.76 -2.83
C LEU A 139 -14.58 15.23 -4.29
N ARG A 140 -14.21 14.36 -5.24
CA ARG A 140 -14.22 14.63 -6.68
C ARG A 140 -15.65 14.67 -7.23
N ASP A 141 -16.47 13.65 -6.96
CA ASP A 141 -17.76 13.47 -7.62
C ASP A 141 -18.89 14.28 -6.97
N TYR A 142 -18.85 14.43 -5.64
CA TYR A 142 -19.94 15.01 -4.85
C TYR A 142 -19.51 16.24 -4.05
N GLY A 143 -18.23 16.61 -4.12
CA GLY A 143 -17.69 17.81 -3.50
C GLY A 143 -17.30 17.67 -2.02
N ARG A 144 -16.82 18.79 -1.47
CA ARG A 144 -16.23 18.88 -0.12
C ARG A 144 -17.23 18.58 0.99
N GLU A 145 -18.44 19.09 0.89
CA GLU A 145 -19.47 18.93 1.92
C GLU A 145 -19.88 17.46 2.08
N ALA A 146 -20.14 16.76 0.97
CA ALA A 146 -20.51 15.35 0.99
C ALA A 146 -19.38 14.47 1.57
N CYS A 147 -18.12 14.79 1.24
CA CYS A 147 -16.96 14.10 1.78
C CYS A 147 -16.79 14.33 3.29
N ALA A 148 -16.88 15.58 3.75
CA ALA A 148 -16.77 15.92 5.17
C ALA A 148 -17.87 15.25 6.02
N ASP A 149 -19.10 15.26 5.50
CA ASP A 149 -20.25 14.63 6.13
C ASP A 149 -20.07 13.09 6.24
N ALA A 150 -19.56 12.45 5.18
CA ALA A 150 -19.22 11.02 5.21
C ALA A 150 -18.10 10.68 6.21
N MET A 151 -17.05 11.50 6.29
CA MET A 151 -15.98 11.34 7.28
C MET A 151 -16.52 11.46 8.71
N TRP A 152 -17.40 12.41 8.96
CA TRP A 152 -18.02 12.62 10.26
C TRP A 152 -18.89 11.42 10.66
N ARG A 153 -19.71 10.90 9.73
CA ARG A 153 -20.52 9.67 9.95
C ARG A 153 -19.65 8.47 10.26
N LEU A 154 -18.56 8.27 9.51
CA LEU A 154 -17.62 7.18 9.73
C LEU A 154 -17.02 7.25 11.14
N GLY A 155 -16.55 8.43 11.55
CA GLY A 155 -15.97 8.65 12.88
C GLY A 155 -16.90 8.21 14.00
N ARG A 156 -18.19 8.56 13.91
CA ARG A 156 -19.18 8.23 14.94
C ARG A 156 -19.51 6.74 15.00
N ILE A 157 -19.85 6.13 13.87
CA ILE A 157 -20.20 4.70 13.83
C ILE A 157 -19.01 3.83 14.24
N ALA A 158 -17.85 4.08 13.64
CA ALA A 158 -16.68 3.23 13.84
C ALA A 158 -16.17 3.30 15.29
N LEU A 159 -16.05 4.50 15.86
CA LEU A 159 -15.60 4.64 17.26
C LEU A 159 -16.63 4.06 18.24
N PHE A 160 -17.93 4.26 17.99
CA PHE A 160 -18.98 3.66 18.81
C PHE A 160 -18.94 2.13 18.74
N PHE A 161 -18.81 1.56 17.55
CA PHE A 161 -18.67 0.11 17.35
C PHE A 161 -17.45 -0.43 18.08
N LEU A 162 -16.29 0.22 17.96
CA LEU A 162 -15.06 -0.20 18.63
C LEU A 162 -15.20 -0.16 20.15
N ALA A 163 -15.85 0.86 20.71
CA ALA A 163 -16.07 0.98 22.14
C ALA A 163 -16.95 -0.14 22.70
N HIS A 164 -17.96 -0.60 21.95
CA HIS A 164 -18.87 -1.67 22.39
C HIS A 164 -18.29 -3.07 22.16
N ARG A 165 -17.56 -3.27 21.05
CA ARG A 165 -16.87 -4.53 20.76
C ARG A 165 -15.68 -4.74 21.70
N GLY A 166 -14.95 -3.67 21.98
CA GLY A 166 -13.63 -3.71 22.61
C GLY A 166 -12.55 -4.13 21.63
N PHE A 167 -11.36 -3.54 21.77
CA PHE A 167 -10.15 -3.96 21.08
C PHE A 167 -8.96 -3.68 21.98
N SER A 168 -8.19 -4.71 22.29
CA SER A 168 -7.02 -4.64 23.17
C SER A 168 -5.95 -5.59 22.69
N ILE A 169 -4.72 -5.36 23.12
CA ILE A 169 -3.59 -6.23 22.80
C ILE A 169 -3.06 -6.82 24.10
N GLY A 170 -2.93 -8.14 24.12
CA GLY A 170 -2.39 -8.86 25.27
C GLY A 170 -0.99 -9.39 25.01
N LEU A 171 -0.26 -9.76 26.07
CA LEU A 171 1.01 -10.47 25.92
C LEU A 171 0.82 -11.86 25.27
N GLY A 172 -0.31 -12.52 25.53
CA GLY A 172 -0.61 -13.85 24.99
C GLY A 172 -0.72 -13.90 23.47
N GLU A 173 -1.02 -12.77 22.83
CA GLU A 173 -1.10 -12.63 21.36
C GLU A 173 0.26 -12.62 20.65
N VAL A 174 1.32 -12.44 21.44
CA VAL A 174 2.71 -12.36 21.00
C VAL A 174 3.52 -13.57 21.52
N MET A 175 2.85 -14.52 22.18
CA MET A 175 3.48 -15.72 22.70
C MET A 175 3.73 -16.73 21.57
N PRO A 176 4.98 -17.15 21.31
CA PRO A 176 5.26 -18.19 20.33
C PRO A 176 4.80 -19.55 20.85
N SER A 177 4.22 -20.37 19.97
CA SER A 177 3.94 -21.79 20.26
C SER A 177 5.26 -22.59 20.33
N SER A 178 5.24 -23.75 20.97
CA SER A 178 6.37 -24.70 20.97
C SER A 178 6.83 -25.05 19.55
N ASP A 179 5.87 -25.23 18.65
CA ASP A 179 6.12 -25.62 17.26
C ASP A 179 6.79 -24.49 16.49
N LEU A 180 6.41 -23.23 16.75
CA LEU A 180 7.07 -22.06 16.18
C LEU A 180 8.50 -21.94 16.70
N VAL A 181 8.73 -22.15 17.99
CA VAL A 181 10.08 -22.09 18.57
C VAL A 181 10.97 -23.18 17.97
N ALA A 182 10.46 -24.40 17.83
CA ALA A 182 11.20 -25.51 17.19
C ALA A 182 11.49 -25.21 15.71
N SER A 183 10.49 -24.76 14.96
CA SER A 183 10.64 -24.40 13.53
C SER A 183 11.63 -23.26 13.34
N LYS A 184 11.53 -22.20 14.16
CA LYS A 184 12.46 -21.08 14.18
C LYS A 184 13.88 -21.55 14.43
N THR A 185 14.10 -22.36 15.47
CA THR A 185 15.43 -22.84 15.84
C THR A 185 16.04 -23.66 14.71
N ALA A 186 15.25 -24.52 14.07
CA ALA A 186 15.71 -25.29 12.91
C ALA A 186 16.10 -24.40 11.71
N VAL A 187 15.34 -23.33 11.44
CA VAL A 187 15.64 -22.38 10.35
C VAL A 187 16.92 -21.58 10.65
N ILE A 188 17.09 -21.10 11.88
CA ILE A 188 18.30 -20.35 12.29
C ILE A 188 19.53 -21.26 12.21
N SER A 189 19.47 -22.47 12.78
CA SER A 189 20.61 -23.41 12.76
C SER A 189 21.01 -23.80 11.34
N ARG A 190 20.03 -24.00 10.44
CA ARG A 190 20.31 -24.31 9.03
C ARG A 190 21.00 -23.14 8.33
N GLY A 191 20.47 -21.93 8.49
CA GLY A 191 21.06 -20.75 7.86
C GLY A 191 22.44 -20.39 8.43
N PHE A 192 22.68 -20.64 9.72
CA PHE A 192 24.02 -20.49 10.32
C PHE A 192 25.02 -21.48 9.74
N ALA A 193 24.64 -22.75 9.56
CA ALA A 193 25.50 -23.74 8.90
C ALA A 193 25.88 -23.29 7.47
N THR A 194 24.93 -22.77 6.71
CA THR A 194 25.21 -22.20 5.37
C THR A 194 26.12 -20.97 5.43
N CYS A 195 25.99 -20.13 6.46
CA CYS A 195 26.91 -19.00 6.66
C CYS A 195 28.32 -19.48 7.01
N ASP A 196 28.45 -20.51 7.83
CA ASP A 196 29.73 -21.11 8.19
C ASP A 196 30.41 -21.73 6.96
N ASP A 197 29.66 -22.35 6.06
CA ASP A 197 30.18 -22.84 4.77
C ASP A 197 30.77 -21.70 3.92
N TYR A 198 30.10 -20.54 3.84
CA TYR A 198 30.66 -19.36 3.14
C TYR A 198 31.92 -18.82 3.82
N ILE A 199 31.95 -18.80 5.15
CA ILE A 199 33.13 -18.37 5.92
C ILE A 199 34.30 -19.34 5.65
N ASN A 200 34.03 -20.64 5.57
CA ASN A 200 35.04 -21.66 5.26
C ASN A 200 35.56 -21.52 3.82
N GLN A 201 34.69 -21.28 2.84
CA GLN A 201 35.10 -21.02 1.45
C GLN A 201 35.97 -19.76 1.34
N TYR A 202 35.64 -18.72 2.10
CA TYR A 202 36.46 -17.51 2.19
C TYR A 202 37.85 -17.82 2.78
N GLN A 203 37.92 -18.59 3.88
CA GLN A 203 39.19 -18.98 4.49
C GLN A 203 40.06 -19.85 3.57
N MET A 204 39.43 -20.69 2.74
CA MET A 204 40.11 -21.53 1.74
C MET A 204 40.41 -20.78 0.43
N ASN A 205 40.07 -19.50 0.30
CA ASN A 205 40.17 -18.70 -0.93
C ASN A 205 39.47 -19.34 -2.15
N THR A 206 38.42 -20.14 -1.92
CA THR A 206 37.63 -20.80 -2.98
C THR A 206 36.36 -20.04 -3.34
N LEU A 207 36.08 -18.93 -2.64
CA LEU A 207 34.89 -18.11 -2.86
C LEU A 207 34.93 -17.41 -4.23
N VAL A 208 33.90 -17.65 -5.04
CA VAL A 208 33.75 -16.98 -6.34
C VAL A 208 33.38 -15.51 -6.11
N CYS A 209 34.25 -14.61 -6.59
CA CYS A 209 34.05 -13.17 -6.46
C CYS A 209 33.00 -12.66 -7.44
N ASN A 210 32.17 -11.72 -6.99
CA ASN A 210 31.30 -10.98 -7.89
C ASN A 210 32.10 -9.95 -8.70
N PRO A 211 31.74 -9.71 -9.99
CA PRO A 211 32.42 -8.71 -10.80
C PRO A 211 32.45 -7.33 -10.13
N GLY A 212 33.62 -6.70 -10.10
CA GLY A 212 33.80 -5.37 -9.50
C GLY A 212 33.77 -5.32 -7.97
N CYS A 213 33.77 -6.48 -7.29
CA CYS A 213 33.79 -6.56 -5.83
C CYS A 213 35.09 -7.21 -5.34
N SER A 214 35.58 -6.78 -4.17
CA SER A 214 36.63 -7.51 -3.47
C SER A 214 36.10 -8.84 -2.93
N MET A 215 36.99 -9.77 -2.55
CA MET A 215 36.61 -11.03 -1.88
C MET A 215 35.81 -10.77 -0.60
N GLU A 216 36.25 -9.79 0.20
CA GLU A 216 35.57 -9.40 1.45
C GLU A 216 34.21 -8.77 1.19
N ASP A 217 34.14 -7.86 0.21
CA ASP A 217 32.88 -7.25 -0.17
C ASP A 217 31.91 -8.29 -0.71
N THR A 218 32.37 -9.28 -1.48
CA THR A 218 31.52 -10.36 -2.01
C THR A 218 30.90 -11.18 -0.89
N LEU A 219 31.69 -11.54 0.14
CA LEU A 219 31.21 -12.29 1.30
C LEU A 219 30.11 -11.52 2.07
N GLU A 220 30.31 -10.20 2.23
CA GLU A 220 29.47 -9.33 3.06
C GLU A 220 28.29 -8.68 2.29
N ARG A 221 28.31 -8.71 0.95
CA ARG A 221 27.44 -7.85 0.13
C ARG A 221 25.97 -8.10 0.40
N ARG A 222 25.29 -7.02 0.76
CA ARG A 222 23.85 -6.84 0.61
C ARG A 222 23.66 -5.94 -0.60
N ASP A 223 22.79 -6.31 -1.53
CA ASP A 223 22.54 -5.52 -2.75
C ASP A 223 22.30 -4.04 -2.42
N SER A 224 23.33 -3.24 -2.65
CA SER A 224 23.30 -1.80 -2.56
C SER A 224 24.29 -1.28 -3.61
N ASN A 225 23.73 -0.67 -4.65
CA ASN A 225 24.41 -0.05 -5.80
C ASN A 225 25.45 0.99 -5.36
N SER A 226 26.65 0.57 -4.94
CA SER A 226 27.69 1.53 -4.51
C SER A 226 29.11 1.21 -4.94
N CYS A 227 29.34 0.16 -5.75
CA CYS A 227 30.65 -0.07 -6.37
C CYS A 227 30.53 -0.05 -7.89
N GLY A 228 30.57 1.15 -8.46
CA GLY A 228 30.95 1.39 -9.85
C GLY A 228 31.87 2.61 -9.88
N PRO A 229 32.96 2.63 -10.68
CA PRO A 229 33.76 3.83 -10.83
C PRO A 229 32.94 4.89 -11.55
N ASN A 230 33.12 6.15 -11.16
CA ASN A 230 32.58 7.31 -11.86
C ASN A 230 32.95 7.25 -13.35
N VAL A 231 31.98 6.93 -14.21
CA VAL A 231 32.06 7.17 -15.65
C VAL A 231 30.75 7.84 -16.07
N SER A 232 30.91 9.09 -16.48
CA SER A 232 30.05 9.96 -17.30
C SER A 232 28.70 9.41 -17.81
N ILE A 233 27.67 10.22 -17.58
CA ILE A 233 26.36 10.27 -18.24
C ILE A 233 26.51 10.14 -19.78
N PRO A 234 25.62 9.40 -20.46
CA PRO A 234 24.73 10.08 -21.40
C PRO A 234 23.27 9.62 -21.32
N LEU A 235 22.39 10.64 -21.25
CA LEU A 235 21.06 10.77 -21.89
C LEU A 235 19.94 9.74 -21.63
N SER A 236 18.72 10.28 -21.68
CA SER A 236 17.47 9.71 -21.14
C SER A 236 16.99 8.43 -21.83
N SER A 237 16.95 7.32 -21.09
CA SER A 237 16.38 6.05 -21.53
C SER A 237 14.92 5.83 -21.06
N LYS A 238 14.07 6.87 -21.16
CA LYS A 238 12.60 6.70 -21.07
C LYS A 238 11.93 6.63 -22.44
N ALA A 239 12.67 6.86 -23.52
CA ALA A 239 12.16 6.83 -24.90
C ALA A 239 12.35 5.47 -25.62
N GLU A 240 13.18 4.56 -25.08
CA GLU A 240 13.45 3.26 -25.73
C GLU A 240 12.59 2.10 -25.20
N GLN A 241 11.79 2.32 -24.15
CA GLN A 241 10.89 1.30 -23.60
C GLN A 241 9.60 1.10 -24.43
N THR A 242 9.34 1.94 -25.43
CA THR A 242 8.08 1.91 -26.20
C THR A 242 8.18 1.14 -27.52
N LEU A 243 9.37 0.61 -27.88
CA LEU A 243 9.62 -0.03 -29.17
C LEU A 243 9.89 -1.55 -29.11
N LEU A 244 9.86 -2.16 -27.92
CA LEU A 244 10.15 -3.60 -27.73
C LEU A 244 8.96 -4.46 -27.27
N ASP A 245 7.74 -3.91 -27.27
CA ASP A 245 6.51 -4.64 -26.88
C ASP A 245 5.92 -5.53 -28.00
N TRP A 246 6.58 -5.69 -29.16
CA TRP A 246 6.03 -6.41 -30.32
C TRP A 246 6.81 -7.66 -30.77
N ILE A 247 7.65 -8.26 -29.93
CA ILE A 247 8.30 -9.54 -30.24
C ILE A 247 8.04 -10.54 -29.10
N PRO A 248 7.42 -11.71 -29.37
CA PRO A 248 7.23 -12.74 -28.36
C PRO A 248 8.58 -13.46 -28.12
N VAL A 249 9.36 -13.00 -27.15
CA VAL A 249 10.62 -13.66 -26.75
C VAL A 249 10.39 -14.54 -25.51
N ASP A 250 9.52 -15.54 -25.64
CA ASP A 250 9.25 -16.53 -24.58
C ASP A 250 10.03 -17.85 -24.77
N SER A 251 11.10 -17.85 -25.57
CA SER A 251 11.84 -19.09 -25.87
C SER A 251 13.37 -19.01 -25.83
N LEU A 252 13.98 -17.88 -25.41
CA LEU A 252 15.45 -17.75 -25.37
C LEU A 252 16.03 -17.22 -24.05
N LEU A 253 15.23 -17.06 -22.99
CA LEU A 253 15.69 -16.62 -21.67
C LEU A 253 15.71 -17.72 -20.60
N SER A 254 15.48 -18.98 -20.96
CA SER A 254 15.48 -20.11 -20.01
C SER A 254 16.85 -20.79 -19.83
N THR A 255 17.93 -20.27 -20.42
CA THR A 255 19.27 -20.91 -20.38
C THR A 255 20.40 -20.01 -19.91
N VAL A 256 20.08 -18.96 -19.14
CA VAL A 256 21.05 -18.32 -18.26
C VAL A 256 20.47 -18.35 -16.85
N HIS A 257 20.54 -19.52 -16.21
CA HIS A 257 20.65 -19.55 -14.76
C HIS A 257 21.96 -18.83 -14.43
N LEU A 258 21.89 -17.51 -14.29
CA LEU A 258 22.86 -16.76 -13.50
C LEU A 258 22.81 -17.43 -12.13
N ASN A 259 23.83 -18.22 -11.81
CA ASN A 259 24.09 -18.67 -10.46
C ASN A 259 24.25 -17.40 -9.63
N THR A 260 23.16 -16.90 -9.04
CA THR A 260 23.22 -15.86 -8.03
C THR A 260 24.03 -16.44 -6.89
N THR A 261 25.30 -16.04 -6.80
CA THR A 261 26.14 -16.34 -5.64
C THR A 261 25.42 -15.72 -4.44
N SER A 262 24.81 -16.56 -3.62
CA SER A 262 24.14 -16.13 -2.40
C SER A 262 25.20 -15.71 -1.39
N ASN A 263 25.02 -14.52 -0.82
CA ASN A 263 25.96 -13.96 0.15
C ASN A 263 25.42 -14.09 1.58
N ILE A 264 26.26 -13.91 2.60
CA ILE A 264 25.86 -14.04 4.00
C ILE A 264 24.70 -13.09 4.34
N SER A 265 24.78 -11.82 3.95
CA SER A 265 23.73 -10.83 4.24
C SER A 265 22.37 -11.18 3.60
N GLN A 266 22.38 -11.79 2.41
CA GLN A 266 21.17 -12.28 1.76
C GLN A 266 20.61 -13.50 2.49
N GLU A 267 21.47 -14.45 2.85
CA GLU A 267 21.06 -15.66 3.58
C GLU A 267 20.44 -15.32 4.94
N LEU A 268 21.05 -14.41 5.70
CA LEU A 268 20.50 -13.93 6.97
C LEU A 268 19.15 -13.19 6.80
N SER A 269 18.93 -12.56 5.65
CA SER A 269 17.63 -11.96 5.31
C SER A 269 16.58 -13.04 5.03
N LYS A 270 16.95 -14.12 4.32
CA LYS A 270 16.05 -15.28 4.10
C LYS A 270 15.66 -15.95 5.40
N ILE A 271 16.59 -16.17 6.34
CA ILE A 271 16.31 -16.75 7.66
C ILE A 271 15.17 -15.98 8.35
N ARG A 272 15.27 -14.64 8.36
CA ARG A 272 14.26 -13.78 8.95
C ARG A 272 12.92 -13.91 8.24
N ASP A 273 12.91 -13.91 6.91
CA ASP A 273 11.69 -13.96 6.12
C ASP A 273 11.00 -15.34 6.22
N GLU A 274 11.75 -16.44 6.28
CA GLU A 274 11.26 -17.80 6.56
C GLU A 274 10.69 -17.93 7.97
N ALA A 275 11.40 -17.44 8.98
CA ALA A 275 10.92 -17.42 10.36
C ALA A 275 9.63 -16.57 10.49
N GLY A 276 9.57 -15.44 9.78
CA GLY A 276 8.37 -14.63 9.66
C GLY A 276 7.23 -15.37 8.98
N ALA A 277 7.47 -16.06 7.87
CA ALA A 277 6.44 -16.84 7.18
C ALA A 277 5.93 -18.01 8.04
N ALA A 278 6.79 -18.67 8.82
CA ALA A 278 6.39 -19.66 9.81
C ALA A 278 5.51 -19.04 10.90
N CYS A 279 5.88 -17.86 11.42
CA CYS A 279 5.07 -17.11 12.37
C CYS A 279 3.68 -16.78 11.80
N LYS A 280 3.60 -16.28 10.56
CA LYS A 280 2.32 -15.91 9.92
C LYS A 280 1.34 -17.07 9.87
N ARG A 281 1.83 -18.28 9.55
CA ARG A 281 1.01 -19.48 9.40
C ARG A 281 0.40 -19.97 10.71
N GLN A 282 1.03 -19.65 11.84
CA GLN A 282 0.60 -20.12 13.15
C GLN A 282 -0.26 -19.09 13.91
N LEU A 283 -0.21 -17.81 13.51
CA LEU A 283 -1.04 -16.80 14.12
C LEU A 283 -2.51 -16.97 13.72
N HIS A 284 -3.38 -16.97 14.73
CA HIS A 284 -4.82 -17.00 14.51
C HIS A 284 -5.26 -15.72 13.74
N PRO A 285 -6.19 -15.81 12.77
CA PRO A 285 -6.68 -14.65 12.02
C PRO A 285 -7.24 -13.51 12.89
N SER A 286 -7.84 -13.84 14.03
CA SER A 286 -8.38 -12.85 14.99
C SER A 286 -7.33 -12.24 15.93
N ASN A 287 -6.04 -12.55 15.77
CA ASN A 287 -4.99 -11.99 16.62
C ASN A 287 -4.89 -10.46 16.49
N SER A 288 -4.95 -9.70 17.58
CA SER A 288 -5.08 -8.24 17.51
C SER A 288 -3.90 -7.53 16.81
N PRO A 289 -2.62 -7.89 17.06
CA PRO A 289 -1.49 -7.35 16.30
C PRO A 289 -1.60 -7.63 14.81
N LEU A 290 -2.08 -8.82 14.43
CA LEU A 290 -2.27 -9.21 13.04
C LEU A 290 -3.36 -8.36 12.37
N VAL A 291 -4.49 -8.16 13.05
CA VAL A 291 -5.59 -7.30 12.58
C VAL A 291 -5.13 -5.86 12.38
N MET A 292 -4.33 -5.30 13.29
CA MET A 292 -3.77 -3.95 13.12
C MET A 292 -2.83 -3.85 11.91
N ALA A 293 -1.97 -4.86 11.72
CA ALA A 293 -1.06 -4.90 10.59
C ALA A 293 -1.80 -5.11 9.24
N GLN A 294 -2.86 -5.93 9.22
CA GLN A 294 -3.67 -6.19 8.03
C GLN A 294 -4.56 -5.01 7.64
N SER A 295 -5.18 -4.34 8.62
CA SER A 295 -5.95 -3.10 8.42
C SER A 295 -5.07 -1.92 8.03
N GLY A 296 -3.78 -1.96 8.40
CA GLY A 296 -2.80 -0.92 8.13
C GLY A 296 -2.86 0.25 9.14
N SER A 297 -3.57 0.08 10.26
CA SER A 297 -3.70 1.13 11.28
C SER A 297 -2.39 1.39 12.03
N LYS A 298 -1.71 0.32 12.48
CA LYS A 298 -0.41 0.41 13.15
C LYS A 298 0.36 -0.90 13.06
N GLY A 299 1.67 -0.75 12.90
CA GLY A 299 2.59 -1.88 12.79
C GLY A 299 2.56 -2.54 11.42
N SER A 300 3.53 -3.41 11.19
CA SER A 300 3.63 -4.23 10.00
C SER A 300 3.83 -5.68 10.40
N PHE A 301 3.71 -6.59 9.43
CA PHE A 301 4.01 -7.99 9.67
C PHE A 301 5.46 -8.22 10.15
N LEU A 302 6.40 -7.38 9.71
CA LEU A 302 7.78 -7.41 10.18
C LEU A 302 7.86 -7.15 11.69
N ASN A 303 7.12 -6.18 12.22
CA ASN A 303 7.11 -5.90 13.66
C ASN A 303 6.60 -7.11 14.46
N ILE A 304 5.54 -7.78 13.98
CA ILE A 304 5.01 -8.99 14.61
C ILE A 304 6.05 -10.11 14.59
N SER A 305 6.69 -10.33 13.44
CA SER A 305 7.77 -11.30 13.30
C SER A 305 8.93 -11.04 14.26
N GLN A 306 9.30 -9.77 14.50
CA GLN A 306 10.37 -9.42 15.43
C GLN A 306 9.96 -9.62 16.90
N MET A 307 8.69 -9.38 17.22
CA MET A 307 8.17 -9.61 18.57
C MET A 307 8.09 -11.11 18.91
N ILE A 308 7.72 -11.97 17.95
CA ILE A 308 7.44 -13.39 18.17
C ILE A 308 8.61 -14.30 17.76
N ALA A 309 9.12 -14.15 16.52
CA ALA A 309 10.08 -15.06 15.90
C ALA A 309 11.54 -14.66 16.14
N CYS A 310 12.06 -13.66 15.44
CA CYS A 310 13.43 -13.16 15.63
C CYS A 310 13.57 -11.70 15.15
N VAL A 311 14.47 -10.94 15.78
CA VAL A 311 14.73 -9.55 15.38
C VAL A 311 15.49 -9.48 14.05
N GLY A 312 16.46 -10.38 13.85
CA GLY A 312 17.27 -10.51 12.63
C GLY A 312 18.56 -9.70 12.66
N GLN A 313 19.21 -9.60 11.49
CA GLN A 313 20.51 -8.94 11.31
C GLN A 313 20.45 -7.43 11.59
N GLN A 314 21.31 -6.94 12.49
CA GLN A 314 21.55 -5.51 12.71
C GLN A 314 22.59 -4.98 11.72
N VAL A 315 22.32 -3.84 11.12
CA VAL A 315 23.17 -3.23 10.09
C VAL A 315 23.55 -1.84 10.55
N ILE A 316 24.84 -1.49 10.40
CA ILE A 316 25.38 -0.18 10.75
C ILE A 316 26.12 0.38 9.53
N GLY A 317 25.71 1.55 9.03
CA GLY A 317 26.35 2.20 7.88
C GLY A 317 26.32 1.34 6.60
N GLY A 318 25.26 0.55 6.42
CA GLY A 318 25.09 -0.34 5.27
C GLY A 318 25.86 -1.67 5.35
N LYS A 319 26.69 -1.89 6.38
CA LYS A 319 27.44 -3.15 6.61
C LYS A 319 26.95 -3.85 7.88
N ARG A 320 27.30 -5.14 8.05
CA ARG A 320 27.13 -5.82 9.34
C ARG A 320 27.98 -5.14 10.42
N VAL A 321 27.76 -5.47 11.69
CA VAL A 321 28.41 -4.78 12.81
C VAL A 321 29.95 -4.78 12.62
N PRO A 322 30.59 -3.59 12.59
CA PRO A 322 32.01 -3.49 12.33
C PRO A 322 32.85 -3.95 13.54
N ASP A 323 34.11 -4.31 13.27
CA ASP A 323 35.07 -4.60 14.33
C ASP A 323 35.61 -3.31 14.93
N VAL A 324 35.27 -3.04 16.19
CA VAL A 324 35.62 -1.79 16.88
C VAL A 324 36.85 -1.95 17.77
N ILE A 325 37.10 -3.16 18.29
CA ILE A 325 38.13 -3.41 19.31
C ILE A 325 39.07 -4.52 18.84
N ASN A 326 40.32 -4.19 18.48
CA ASN A 326 41.37 -5.17 18.12
C ASN A 326 40.89 -6.27 17.15
N GLY A 327 40.14 -5.90 16.11
CA GLY A 327 39.60 -6.84 15.12
C GLY A 327 38.41 -7.68 15.63
N ARG A 328 37.65 -7.18 16.61
CA ARG A 328 36.45 -7.81 17.17
C ARG A 328 35.30 -6.81 17.26
N SER A 329 34.07 -7.29 17.10
CA SER A 329 32.86 -6.50 17.38
C SER A 329 32.68 -6.25 18.89
N LEU A 330 32.85 -7.30 19.72
CA LEU A 330 32.79 -7.23 21.19
C LEU A 330 33.92 -8.07 21.81
N VAL A 331 34.29 -7.74 23.05
CA VAL A 331 35.37 -8.42 23.80
C VAL A 331 35.09 -9.93 23.98
N HIS A 332 33.81 -10.32 24.02
CA HIS A 332 33.37 -11.70 24.19
C HIS A 332 33.62 -12.60 22.97
N PHE A 333 33.85 -12.02 21.79
CA PHE A 333 34.11 -12.78 20.57
C PHE A 333 35.62 -12.91 20.28
N PRO A 334 36.06 -14.01 19.65
CA PRO A 334 37.44 -14.15 19.18
C PRO A 334 37.81 -13.08 18.13
N PRO A 335 39.10 -12.69 18.03
CA PRO A 335 39.59 -11.81 16.95
C PRO A 335 39.26 -12.39 15.57
N GLY A 336 38.75 -11.54 14.67
CA GLY A 336 38.47 -11.90 13.29
C GLY A 336 37.24 -12.80 13.10
N SER A 337 36.40 -12.99 14.13
CA SER A 337 35.17 -13.79 14.00
C SER A 337 34.19 -13.14 13.03
N ARG A 338 33.78 -13.89 12.00
CA ARG A 338 32.79 -13.47 10.99
C ARG A 338 31.43 -14.16 11.13
N THR A 339 31.24 -14.91 12.22
CA THR A 339 29.99 -15.65 12.48
C THR A 339 28.80 -14.68 12.58
N PRO A 340 27.58 -15.13 12.24
CA PRO A 340 26.39 -14.27 12.31
C PRO A 340 26.20 -13.60 13.68
N GLU A 341 26.39 -14.35 14.77
CA GLU A 341 26.26 -13.85 16.14
C GLU A 341 27.30 -12.77 16.47
N ALA A 342 28.56 -12.97 16.07
CA ALA A 342 29.63 -11.99 16.29
C ALA A 342 29.43 -10.71 15.48
N LYS A 343 28.72 -10.81 14.35
CA LYS A 343 28.45 -9.70 13.43
C LYS A 343 27.04 -9.12 13.57
N GLY A 344 26.37 -9.37 14.69
CA GLY A 344 25.13 -8.65 15.07
C GLY A 344 23.84 -9.26 14.54
N PHE A 345 23.82 -10.56 14.24
CA PHE A 345 22.57 -11.28 14.05
C PHE A 345 21.88 -11.51 15.40
N VAL A 346 20.61 -11.13 15.50
CA VAL A 346 19.79 -11.33 16.69
C VAL A 346 18.79 -12.46 16.43
N GLY A 347 19.08 -13.63 16.98
CA GLY A 347 18.28 -14.84 16.83
C GLY A 347 17.07 -14.87 17.75
N ASN A 348 17.15 -14.16 18.88
CA ASN A 348 16.04 -14.03 19.82
C ASN A 348 14.97 -13.04 19.35
N SER A 349 13.76 -13.17 19.91
CA SER A 349 12.66 -12.23 19.71
C SER A 349 12.51 -11.31 20.92
N PHE A 350 11.72 -10.23 20.78
CA PHE A 350 11.43 -9.38 21.93
C PHE A 350 10.65 -10.11 23.03
N TYR A 351 9.85 -11.13 22.67
CA TYR A 351 9.17 -11.97 23.65
C TYR A 351 10.14 -12.84 24.45
N SER A 352 11.10 -13.51 23.80
CA SER A 352 12.08 -14.36 24.49
C SER A 352 13.09 -13.55 25.31
N GLY A 353 13.23 -12.26 25.00
CA GLY A 353 14.28 -11.40 25.53
C GLY A 353 15.58 -11.55 24.73
N LEU A 354 16.42 -10.52 24.79
CA LEU A 354 17.70 -10.47 24.07
C LEU A 354 18.84 -10.81 25.02
N SER A 355 19.85 -11.53 24.53
CA SER A 355 21.11 -11.69 25.24
C SER A 355 21.87 -10.34 25.33
N PRO A 356 22.83 -10.18 26.26
CA PRO A 356 23.56 -8.92 26.42
C PRO A 356 24.26 -8.44 25.15
N SER A 357 24.84 -9.35 24.35
CA SER A 357 25.46 -9.03 23.07
C SER A 357 24.43 -8.58 22.03
N GLU A 358 23.33 -9.31 21.88
CA GLU A 358 22.22 -8.97 20.99
C GLU A 358 21.60 -7.61 21.33
N PHE A 359 21.38 -7.35 22.63
CA PHE A 359 20.86 -6.08 23.13
C PHE A 359 21.79 -4.93 22.75
N PHE A 360 23.10 -5.10 22.93
CA PHE A 360 24.08 -4.08 22.58
C PHE A 360 24.09 -3.80 21.08
N PHE A 361 24.11 -4.84 20.24
CA PHE A 361 24.05 -4.67 18.78
C PHE A 361 22.75 -4.02 18.31
N HIS A 362 21.63 -4.38 18.93
CA HIS A 362 20.34 -3.74 18.64
C HIS A 362 20.33 -2.26 19.04
N ALA A 363 20.90 -1.91 20.20
CA ALA A 363 21.04 -0.53 20.64
C ALA A 363 21.95 0.30 19.71
N MET A 364 23.05 -0.28 19.22
CA MET A 364 23.93 0.38 18.23
C MET A 364 23.17 0.72 16.94
N SER A 365 22.45 -0.25 16.39
CA SER A 365 21.60 -0.07 15.18
C SER A 365 20.49 0.95 15.41
N GLY A 366 19.82 0.90 16.57
CA GLY A 366 18.80 1.88 16.94
C GLY A 366 19.34 3.32 17.04
N ARG A 367 20.58 3.49 17.52
CA ARG A 367 21.23 4.80 17.59
C ARG A 367 21.48 5.39 16.21
N GLU A 368 21.89 4.58 15.23
CA GLU A 368 22.08 5.06 13.85
C GLU A 368 20.78 5.66 13.30
N GLY A 369 19.66 4.95 13.44
CA GLY A 369 18.36 5.44 12.97
C GLY A 369 17.93 6.76 13.62
N LEU A 370 18.21 6.95 14.92
CA LEU A 370 17.95 8.21 15.61
C LEU A 370 18.84 9.35 15.09
N THR A 371 20.13 9.07 14.91
CA THR A 371 21.08 10.07 14.39
C THR A 371 20.80 10.44 12.94
N ASP A 372 20.48 9.47 12.08
CA ASP A 372 20.14 9.69 10.68
C ASP A 372 18.88 10.54 10.53
N THR A 373 17.88 10.31 11.39
CA THR A 373 16.67 11.16 11.45
C THR A 373 17.01 12.61 11.80
N ALA A 374 17.90 12.82 12.78
CA ALA A 374 18.31 14.16 13.19
C ALA A 374 19.08 14.89 12.08
N VAL A 375 20.02 14.21 11.42
CA VAL A 375 20.83 14.79 10.33
C VAL A 375 19.97 15.09 9.11
N LYS A 376 19.13 14.13 8.68
CA LYS A 376 18.25 14.30 7.51
C LYS A 376 17.29 15.48 7.65
N THR A 377 16.87 15.82 8.87
CA THR A 377 15.95 16.94 9.10
C THR A 377 16.59 18.29 8.72
N ALA A 378 17.87 18.48 9.03
CA ALA A 378 18.58 19.71 8.69
C ALA A 378 18.75 19.85 7.16
N ASP A 379 19.18 18.78 6.48
CA ASP A 379 19.42 18.80 5.03
C ASP A 379 18.13 18.93 4.24
N THR A 380 17.10 18.14 4.57
CA THR A 380 15.81 18.17 3.89
C THR A 380 15.12 19.52 4.07
N GLY A 381 15.13 20.08 5.29
CA GLY A 381 14.56 21.40 5.56
C GLY A 381 15.31 22.53 4.86
N TYR A 382 16.64 22.47 4.82
CA TYR A 382 17.45 23.45 4.09
C TYR A 382 17.20 23.38 2.57
N MET A 383 17.18 22.18 2.00
CA MET A 383 16.85 21.97 0.59
C MET A 383 15.44 22.46 0.26
N GLN A 384 14.45 22.14 1.09
CA GLN A 384 13.08 22.64 0.94
C GLN A 384 13.04 24.17 0.97
N ARG A 385 13.69 24.80 1.96
CA ARG A 385 13.73 26.27 2.07
C ARG A 385 14.39 26.91 0.85
N ARG A 386 15.50 26.34 0.35
CA ARG A 386 16.16 26.81 -0.87
C ARG A 386 15.21 26.75 -2.05
N LEU A 387 14.57 25.60 -2.29
CA LEU A 387 13.63 25.43 -3.39
C LEU A 387 12.45 26.41 -3.27
N VAL A 388 11.86 26.58 -2.09
CA VAL A 388 10.79 27.55 -1.86
C VAL A 388 11.26 28.96 -2.16
N LYS A 389 12.43 29.37 -1.69
CA LYS A 389 12.98 30.71 -1.98
C LYS A 389 13.33 30.95 -3.45
N PHE A 390 13.64 29.91 -4.21
CA PHE A 390 13.86 30.02 -5.65
C PHE A 390 12.55 30.05 -6.46
N LEU A 391 11.47 29.47 -5.94
CA LEU A 391 10.23 29.25 -6.68
C LEU A 391 9.04 30.08 -6.15
N GLU A 392 9.20 30.84 -5.06
CA GLU A 392 8.10 31.61 -4.43
C GLU A 392 7.54 32.73 -5.32
N ASP A 393 8.34 33.22 -6.27
CA ASP A 393 7.96 34.28 -7.21
C ASP A 393 7.18 33.75 -8.43
N LEU A 394 7.14 32.43 -8.64
CA LEU A 394 6.50 31.84 -9.81
C LEU A 394 4.98 31.77 -9.66
N ALA A 395 4.26 32.30 -10.63
CA ALA A 395 2.80 32.24 -10.69
C ALA A 395 2.30 31.93 -12.10
N VAL A 396 1.13 31.30 -12.19
CA VAL A 396 0.40 31.09 -13.45
C VAL A 396 -0.38 32.36 -13.78
N ALA A 397 -0.09 32.96 -14.93
CA ALA A 397 -0.81 34.12 -15.44
C ALA A 397 -2.10 33.70 -16.18
N TYR A 398 -2.99 34.66 -16.46
CA TYR A 398 -4.29 34.40 -17.13
C TYR A 398 -4.17 33.82 -18.56
N ASP A 399 -2.98 33.84 -19.15
CA ASP A 399 -2.67 33.26 -20.46
C ASP A 399 -2.03 31.85 -20.35
N ASP A 400 -2.19 31.18 -19.18
CA ASP A 400 -1.64 29.86 -18.84
C ASP A 400 -0.11 29.75 -18.80
N THR A 401 0.60 30.87 -18.99
CA THR A 401 2.06 30.93 -18.87
C THR A 401 2.48 30.99 -17.41
N VAL A 402 3.60 30.35 -17.07
CA VAL A 402 4.23 30.49 -15.74
C VAL A 402 5.26 31.60 -15.84
N ARG A 403 5.09 32.64 -15.02
CA ARG A 403 5.95 33.83 -15.02
C ARG A 403 6.57 34.05 -13.66
N ASP A 404 7.73 34.70 -13.64
CA ASP A 404 8.34 35.22 -12.43
C ASP A 404 7.75 36.59 -12.03
N SER A 405 8.27 37.16 -10.93
CA SER A 405 7.85 38.47 -10.42
C SER A 405 8.19 39.66 -11.34
N ARG A 406 9.10 39.46 -12.32
CA ARG A 406 9.50 40.48 -13.31
C ARG A 406 8.67 40.40 -14.59
N GLY A 407 7.92 39.33 -14.77
CA GLY A 407 7.11 39.06 -15.96
C GLY A 407 7.84 38.21 -17.01
N ASP A 408 9.03 37.68 -16.70
CA ASP A 408 9.76 36.76 -17.56
C ASP A 408 9.04 35.41 -17.61
N ILE A 409 8.87 34.85 -18.82
CA ILE A 409 8.17 33.58 -19.02
C ILE A 409 9.13 32.42 -18.75
N ILE A 410 8.78 31.57 -17.78
CA ILE A 410 9.52 30.36 -17.41
C ILE A 410 8.95 29.13 -18.11
N GLN A 411 7.62 29.03 -18.22
CA GLN A 411 6.94 28.00 -19.00
C GLN A 411 5.84 28.63 -19.85
N PHE A 412 5.75 28.24 -21.12
CA PHE A 412 4.68 28.69 -22.02
C PHE A 412 3.31 28.09 -21.66
N ARG A 413 3.29 26.99 -20.93
CA ARG A 413 2.09 26.33 -20.42
C ARG A 413 2.45 25.60 -19.15
N TYR A 414 1.71 25.85 -18.07
CA TYR A 414 1.93 25.16 -16.79
C TYR A 414 1.96 23.64 -16.97
N GLY A 415 2.99 22.96 -16.49
CA GLY A 415 3.08 21.49 -16.60
C GLY A 415 3.18 20.92 -18.02
N SER A 416 3.36 21.77 -19.05
CA SER A 416 3.25 21.45 -20.49
C SER A 416 1.84 21.07 -20.98
N ASP A 417 0.90 20.74 -20.10
CA ASP A 417 -0.48 20.35 -20.41
C ASP A 417 -1.53 21.33 -19.84
N GLY A 418 -1.15 22.24 -18.97
CA GLY A 418 -2.03 23.23 -18.34
C GLY A 418 -2.93 22.63 -17.26
N LEU A 419 -2.60 21.44 -16.75
CA LEU A 419 -3.48 20.71 -15.83
C LEU A 419 -2.94 20.77 -14.40
N ASP A 420 -3.84 20.98 -13.43
CA ASP A 420 -3.49 20.92 -12.01
C ASP A 420 -3.37 19.45 -11.56
N PRO A 421 -2.20 19.01 -11.04
CA PRO A 421 -2.04 17.68 -10.48
C PRO A 421 -3.05 17.32 -9.38
N LEU A 422 -3.64 18.32 -8.71
CA LEU A 422 -4.70 18.12 -7.71
C LEU A 422 -5.99 17.57 -8.31
N GLU A 423 -6.27 17.89 -9.58
CA GLU A 423 -7.48 17.49 -10.29
C GLU A 423 -7.26 16.21 -11.14
N MET A 424 -6.03 15.71 -11.21
CA MET A 424 -5.68 14.50 -11.96
C MET A 424 -6.02 13.20 -11.21
N GLU A 425 -6.71 12.29 -11.90
CA GLU A 425 -7.16 11.00 -11.35
C GLU A 425 -6.13 9.89 -11.36
N THR A 426 -5.17 9.96 -12.29
CA THR A 426 -4.04 9.03 -12.34
C THR A 426 -2.73 9.80 -12.36
N ASP A 427 -1.60 9.10 -12.27
CA ASP A 427 -0.29 9.74 -12.26
C ASP A 427 0.20 10.08 -13.67
N THR A 428 -0.38 9.47 -14.70
CA THR A 428 0.04 9.59 -16.09
C THR A 428 -1.00 10.23 -16.99
N PHE A 429 -2.28 10.13 -16.64
CA PHE A 429 -3.40 10.64 -17.44
C PHE A 429 -4.43 11.36 -16.56
N PRO A 430 -5.07 12.44 -17.04
CA PRO A 430 -5.98 13.24 -16.23
C PRO A 430 -7.21 12.46 -15.74
N VAL A 431 -7.75 11.56 -16.57
CA VAL A 431 -9.00 10.82 -16.31
C VAL A 431 -8.76 9.31 -16.22
N ASN A 432 -9.37 8.65 -15.24
CA ASN A 432 -9.39 7.21 -15.13
C ASN A 432 -10.62 6.63 -15.84
N PHE A 433 -10.50 6.45 -17.16
CA PHE A 433 -11.61 5.95 -17.99
C PHE A 433 -12.15 4.59 -17.56
N ILE A 434 -11.30 3.70 -17.03
CA ILE A 434 -11.74 2.38 -16.56
C ILE A 434 -12.72 2.55 -15.40
N LYS A 435 -12.36 3.39 -14.42
CA LYS A 435 -13.21 3.70 -13.27
C LYS A 435 -14.52 4.37 -13.69
N GLU A 436 -14.45 5.37 -14.58
CA GLU A 436 -15.64 6.11 -15.03
C GLU A 436 -16.59 5.21 -15.82
N MET A 437 -16.07 4.33 -16.67
CA MET A 437 -16.87 3.34 -17.39
C MET A 437 -17.61 2.41 -16.42
N GLU A 438 -16.93 1.92 -15.38
CA GLU A 438 -17.57 1.08 -14.36
C GLU A 438 -18.63 1.85 -13.56
N HIS A 439 -18.36 3.12 -13.24
CA HIS A 439 -19.34 3.98 -12.58
C HIS A 439 -20.60 4.19 -13.42
N ILE A 440 -20.46 4.42 -14.73
CA ILE A 440 -21.59 4.59 -15.65
C ILE A 440 -22.39 3.29 -15.73
N ARG A 441 -21.72 2.15 -15.97
CA ARG A 441 -22.37 0.82 -16.07
C ARG A 441 -23.19 0.44 -14.84
N THR A 442 -22.74 0.85 -13.65
CA THR A 442 -23.42 0.54 -12.38
C THR A 442 -24.50 1.55 -12.00
N SER A 443 -24.35 2.80 -12.44
CA SER A 443 -25.31 3.87 -12.14
C SER A 443 -26.49 3.92 -13.11
N TYR A 444 -26.24 3.54 -14.37
CA TYR A 444 -27.20 3.52 -15.47
C TYR A 444 -27.29 2.10 -16.04
N ASP A 445 -28.14 1.28 -15.42
CA ASP A 445 -28.45 -0.06 -15.92
C ASP A 445 -29.56 0.05 -16.98
N CYS A 446 -29.23 -0.31 -18.22
CA CYS A 446 -30.16 -0.30 -19.37
C CYS A 446 -30.41 -1.73 -19.89
N PRO A 447 -31.06 -2.61 -19.12
CA PRO A 447 -31.19 -4.04 -19.46
C PRO A 447 -32.11 -4.31 -20.67
N HIS A 448 -32.91 -3.31 -21.07
CA HIS A 448 -33.89 -3.42 -22.16
C HIS A 448 -33.45 -2.76 -23.46
N GLU A 449 -32.28 -2.12 -23.48
CA GLU A 449 -31.75 -1.48 -24.67
C GLU A 449 -30.89 -2.47 -25.47
N VAL A 450 -31.05 -2.45 -26.79
CA VAL A 450 -30.20 -3.26 -27.69
C VAL A 450 -28.85 -2.57 -27.78
N GLY A 451 -27.77 -3.32 -27.55
CA GLY A 451 -26.41 -2.81 -27.69
C GLY A 451 -26.11 -2.36 -29.11
N MET A 452 -25.45 -1.22 -29.26
CA MET A 452 -25.00 -0.73 -30.56
C MET A 452 -23.88 -1.62 -31.13
N SER A 453 -23.87 -1.81 -32.45
CA SER A 453 -22.73 -2.41 -33.16
C SER A 453 -21.50 -1.50 -33.11
N ALA A 454 -20.32 -2.05 -33.45
CA ALA A 454 -19.08 -1.26 -33.47
C ALA A 454 -19.15 -0.07 -34.45
N GLU A 455 -19.80 -0.25 -35.60
CA GLU A 455 -20.00 0.78 -36.63
C GLU A 455 -20.97 1.86 -36.15
N GLU A 456 -22.08 1.47 -35.53
CA GLU A 456 -23.05 2.41 -34.95
C GLU A 456 -22.44 3.21 -33.79
N LEU A 457 -21.60 2.58 -32.97
CA LEU A 457 -20.90 3.24 -31.88
C LEU A 457 -19.90 4.28 -32.41
N GLU A 458 -19.14 3.95 -33.46
CA GLU A 458 -18.21 4.90 -34.08
C GLU A 458 -18.95 6.14 -34.57
N LEU A 459 -20.05 5.94 -35.29
CA LEU A 459 -20.88 7.03 -35.81
C LEU A 459 -21.50 7.86 -34.68
N ALA A 460 -21.98 7.21 -33.62
CA ALA A 460 -22.52 7.89 -32.45
C ALA A 460 -21.46 8.74 -31.73
N VAL A 461 -20.25 8.22 -31.54
CA VAL A 461 -19.14 8.95 -30.90
C VAL A 461 -18.74 10.17 -31.75
N GLU A 462 -18.72 10.05 -33.07
CA GLU A 462 -18.43 11.17 -33.95
C GLU A 462 -19.49 12.27 -33.89
N VAL A 463 -20.78 11.89 -33.83
CA VAL A 463 -21.87 12.85 -33.63
C VAL A 463 -21.77 13.52 -32.26
N VAL A 464 -21.44 12.77 -31.20
CA VAL A 464 -21.28 13.33 -29.85
C VAL A 464 -20.12 14.33 -29.79
N PHE A 465 -18.99 14.07 -30.46
CA PHE A 465 -17.88 15.02 -30.51
C PHE A 465 -18.19 16.31 -31.28
N GLN A 466 -19.24 16.34 -32.09
CA GLN A 466 -19.71 17.55 -32.76
C GLN A 466 -20.58 18.44 -31.85
N LEU A 467 -21.03 17.94 -30.69
CA LEU A 467 -21.78 18.74 -29.74
C LEU A 467 -20.90 19.86 -29.16
N ASP A 468 -21.50 21.02 -28.89
CA ASP A 468 -20.80 22.19 -28.39
C ASP A 468 -20.01 21.92 -27.09
N ALA A 469 -20.48 20.98 -26.26
CA ALA A 469 -19.81 20.57 -25.02
C ALA A 469 -18.43 19.92 -25.24
N PHE A 470 -18.18 19.30 -26.40
CA PHE A 470 -16.94 18.57 -26.69
C PHE A 470 -16.07 19.28 -27.74
N ARG A 471 -16.51 20.43 -28.25
CA ARG A 471 -15.84 21.17 -29.33
C ARG A 471 -14.41 21.61 -28.98
N HIS A 472 -14.13 21.81 -27.70
CA HIS A 472 -12.82 22.26 -27.19
C HIS A 472 -11.96 21.13 -26.62
N LEU A 473 -12.37 19.87 -26.81
CA LEU A 473 -11.63 18.73 -26.29
C LEU A 473 -10.31 18.54 -27.05
N ASP A 474 -9.23 18.26 -26.34
CA ASP A 474 -7.93 17.98 -26.97
C ASP A 474 -7.98 16.70 -27.81
N SER A 475 -7.26 16.69 -28.93
CA SER A 475 -7.22 15.56 -29.86
C SER A 475 -6.75 14.27 -29.18
N ARG A 476 -5.81 14.38 -28.23
CA ARG A 476 -5.35 13.26 -27.39
C ARG A 476 -6.47 12.65 -26.55
N LEU A 477 -7.35 13.48 -25.99
CA LEU A 477 -8.46 13.02 -25.16
C LEU A 477 -9.54 12.36 -26.03
N CYS A 478 -9.83 12.93 -27.21
CA CYS A 478 -10.73 12.32 -28.19
C CYS A 478 -10.25 10.93 -28.63
N SER A 479 -8.96 10.79 -28.96
CA SER A 479 -8.36 9.50 -29.34
C SER A 479 -8.41 8.48 -28.20
N ALA A 480 -8.14 8.91 -26.96
CA ALA A 480 -8.21 8.03 -25.80
C ALA A 480 -9.64 7.54 -25.52
N ILE A 481 -10.64 8.42 -25.63
CA ILE A 481 -12.06 8.06 -25.47
C ILE A 481 -12.47 7.04 -26.55
N LYS A 482 -12.14 7.30 -27.83
CA LYS A 482 -12.41 6.35 -28.92
C LYS A 482 -11.80 4.99 -28.60
N LEU A 483 -10.51 4.95 -28.26
CA LEU A 483 -9.78 3.70 -27.98
C LEU A 483 -10.41 2.89 -26.84
N VAL A 484 -10.80 3.55 -25.74
CA VAL A 484 -11.45 2.88 -24.61
C VAL A 484 -12.81 2.30 -25.01
N LEU A 485 -13.65 3.08 -25.71
CA LEU A 485 -14.96 2.64 -26.15
C LEU A 485 -14.87 1.45 -27.12
N PHE A 486 -13.98 1.50 -28.12
CA PHE A 486 -13.77 0.38 -29.05
C PHE A 486 -13.27 -0.88 -28.36
N HIS A 487 -12.29 -0.76 -27.46
CA HIS A 487 -11.76 -1.92 -26.73
C HIS A 487 -12.86 -2.60 -25.89
N THR A 488 -13.82 -1.83 -25.35
CA THR A 488 -14.94 -2.43 -24.61
C THR A 488 -15.92 -3.22 -25.48
N VAL A 489 -16.14 -2.82 -26.73
CA VAL A 489 -16.98 -3.57 -27.68
C VAL A 489 -16.28 -4.83 -28.15
N VAL A 490 -14.99 -4.74 -28.49
CA VAL A 490 -14.19 -5.89 -28.96
C VAL A 490 -14.05 -6.96 -27.86
N ALA A 491 -13.84 -6.55 -26.61
CA ALA A 491 -13.74 -7.49 -25.48
C ALA A 491 -15.05 -8.28 -25.23
N HIS A 492 -16.21 -7.70 -25.56
CA HIS A 492 -17.50 -8.38 -25.45
C HIS A 492 -17.79 -9.33 -26.62
N ASN A 493 -17.30 -9.04 -27.82
CA ASN A 493 -17.45 -9.90 -28.98
C ASN A 493 -16.47 -11.10 -29.02
N GLY A 494 -15.48 -11.14 -28.11
CA GLY A 494 -14.48 -12.20 -27.98
C GLY A 494 -14.74 -13.24 -26.87
N PHE A 495 -15.82 -13.09 -26.10
CA PHE A 495 -16.28 -14.11 -25.14
C PHE A 495 -17.67 -14.61 -25.57
N SER A 496 -17.67 -15.57 -26.50
CA SER A 496 -18.76 -16.51 -26.73
C SER A 496 -18.27 -17.91 -26.44
#